data_AF-A0A958IPV4-F1
#
_entry.id   AF-A0A958IPV4-F1
#
_cell.length_a   1.000
_cell.length_b   1.000
_cell.length_c   1.000
_cell.angle_alpha   90.00
_cell.angle_beta   90.00
_cell.angle_gamma   90.00
#
_symmetry.space_group_name_H-M   'P 1'
#
loop_
_entity.id
_entity.type
_entity.pdbx_description
1 polymer ?
#
loop_
_entity_poly.entity_id
_entity_poly.type
_entity_poly.pdbx_seq_one_letter_code
_entity_poly.pdbx_strand_id
1 'polypeptide(L)'
;MNFVAFFASPLLDVVSQNIIAALLYDIAAEPSTDINPEAIEEIFYESITEGAQNILKSEQTKRRILDSLQLKELEPAFEKLFLHGQPLDRQYFVKRFSAVISKKNAKKIAPLFLAHFRKKIAADDALSKRIVMKYRKYLENGKWQLNGDAMSELEMILTA
;
A
#
# COMPACT_ATOMS: atom_id res chain seq x y z
N MET A 1 -19.05 -4.52 8.46
CA MET A 1 -17.83 -3.80 8.05
C MET A 1 -17.47 -4.19 6.63
N ASN A 2 -17.64 -3.29 5.67
CA ASN A 2 -17.36 -3.58 4.25
C ASN A 2 -15.90 -3.19 3.93
N PHE A 3 -14.96 -4.07 4.28
CA PHE A 3 -13.53 -3.83 4.09
C PHE A 3 -13.11 -3.81 2.62
N VAL A 4 -13.90 -4.44 1.74
CA VAL A 4 -13.74 -4.34 0.29
C VAL A 4 -13.96 -2.91 -0.20
N ALA A 5 -14.98 -2.22 0.33
CA ALA A 5 -15.26 -0.82 -0.02
C ALA A 5 -14.11 0.13 0.37
N PHE A 6 -13.35 -0.19 1.42
CA PHE A 6 -12.19 0.59 1.84
C PHE A 6 -11.16 0.72 0.72
N PHE A 7 -10.74 -0.40 0.13
CA PHE A 7 -9.72 -0.39 -0.91
C PHE A 7 -10.28 0.02 -2.28
N ALA A 8 -11.59 -0.06 -2.48
CA ALA A 8 -12.27 0.38 -3.68
C ALA A 8 -12.60 1.89 -3.72
N SER A 9 -12.63 2.58 -2.57
CA SER A 9 -13.01 4.00 -2.53
C SER A 9 -11.92 4.94 -3.07
N PRO A 10 -12.24 5.82 -4.03
CA PRO A 10 -11.35 6.90 -4.47
C PRO A 10 -11.00 7.94 -3.38
N LEU A 11 -11.88 8.16 -2.41
CA LEU A 11 -11.62 9.16 -1.35
C LEU A 11 -10.58 8.63 -0.35
N LEU A 12 -10.43 7.31 -0.26
CA LEU A 12 -9.46 6.63 0.60
C LEU A 12 -8.15 6.30 -0.12
N ASP A 13 -7.87 6.88 -1.28
CA ASP A 13 -6.65 6.63 -2.06
C ASP A 13 -5.37 6.86 -1.26
N VAL A 14 -5.29 7.98 -0.54
CA VAL A 14 -4.12 8.32 0.28
C VAL A 14 -3.97 7.35 1.44
N VAL A 15 -5.08 6.98 2.08
CA VAL A 15 -5.09 5.99 3.17
C VAL A 15 -4.61 4.65 2.66
N SER A 16 -5.20 4.18 1.57
CA SER A 16 -4.89 2.90 0.93
C SER A 16 -3.42 2.86 0.50
N GLN A 17 -2.89 3.95 -0.05
CA GLN A 17 -1.46 4.06 -0.38
C GLN A 17 -0.58 3.88 0.86
N ASN A 18 -0.91 4.56 1.96
CA ASN A 18 -0.16 4.46 3.22
C ASN A 18 -0.24 3.05 3.81
N ILE A 19 -1.42 2.41 3.77
CA ILE A 19 -1.60 1.01 4.19
C ILE A 19 -0.71 0.09 3.35
N ILE A 20 -0.73 0.21 2.02
CA ILE A 20 0.06 -0.67 1.15
C ILE A 20 1.56 -0.48 1.39
N ALA A 21 2.01 0.77 1.55
CA ALA A 21 3.42 1.03 1.86
C ALA A 21 3.82 0.49 3.24
N ALA A 22 2.97 0.68 4.27
CA ALA A 22 3.20 0.12 5.61
C ALA A 22 3.17 -1.40 5.61
N LEU A 23 2.29 -2.01 4.81
CA LEU A 23 2.20 -3.45 4.65
C LEU A 23 3.46 -4.04 4.05
N LEU A 24 3.96 -3.44 2.96
CA LEU A 24 5.21 -3.86 2.32
C LEU A 24 6.44 -3.64 3.22
N TYR A 25 6.42 -2.60 4.06
CA TYR A 25 7.44 -2.40 5.08
C TYR A 25 7.38 -3.48 6.17
N ASP A 26 6.21 -3.69 6.77
CA ASP A 26 6.05 -4.59 7.91
C ASP A 26 6.41 -6.03 7.55
N ILE A 27 5.98 -6.54 6.38
CA ILE A 27 6.31 -7.93 5.99
C ILE A 27 7.82 -8.18 5.88
N ALA A 28 8.62 -7.13 5.67
CA ALA A 28 10.07 -7.21 5.57
C ALA A 28 10.77 -6.98 6.92
N ALA A 29 10.25 -6.04 7.73
CA ALA A 29 10.85 -5.64 9.00
C ALA A 29 10.45 -6.56 10.16
N GLU A 30 9.18 -6.95 10.24
CA GLU A 30 8.61 -7.82 11.26
C GLU A 30 7.55 -8.74 10.62
N PRO A 31 7.92 -9.97 10.21
CA PRO A 31 6.96 -10.92 9.69
C PRO A 31 5.81 -11.12 10.68
N SER A 32 4.68 -10.49 10.40
CA SER A 32 3.48 -10.57 11.23
C SER A 32 2.90 -11.96 11.07
N THR A 33 2.52 -12.60 12.18
CA THR A 33 1.93 -13.95 12.18
C THR A 33 0.58 -14.03 11.45
N ASP A 34 -0.10 -12.90 11.27
CA ASP A 34 -1.52 -12.87 10.88
C ASP A 34 -1.73 -12.58 9.39
N ILE A 35 -0.71 -12.07 8.69
CA ILE A 35 -0.71 -11.78 7.26
C ILE A 35 0.43 -12.55 6.61
N ASN A 36 0.11 -13.50 5.72
CA ASN A 36 1.11 -14.29 5.01
C ASN A 36 1.96 -13.39 4.08
N PRO A 37 3.28 -13.24 4.31
CA PRO A 37 4.14 -12.46 3.43
C PRO A 37 4.13 -12.94 1.97
N GLU A 38 4.07 -14.25 1.75
CA GLU A 38 4.06 -14.83 0.39
C GLU A 38 2.83 -14.39 -0.40
N ALA A 39 1.66 -14.33 0.25
CA ALA A 39 0.43 -13.85 -0.39
C ALA A 39 0.53 -12.36 -0.78
N ILE A 40 1.21 -11.54 0.03
CA ILE A 40 1.44 -10.13 -0.28
C ILE A 40 2.46 -9.97 -1.43
N GLU A 41 3.50 -10.80 -1.45
CA GLU A 41 4.46 -10.82 -2.57
C GLU A 41 3.80 -11.28 -3.87
N GLU A 42 2.92 -12.29 -3.82
CA GLU A 42 2.13 -12.71 -4.98
C GLU A 42 1.26 -11.57 -5.53
N ILE A 43 0.51 -10.89 -4.64
CA ILE A 43 -0.26 -9.69 -5.02
C ILE A 43 0.66 -8.62 -5.63
N PHE A 44 1.86 -8.42 -5.08
CA PHE A 44 2.83 -7.50 -5.66
C PHE A 44 3.20 -7.90 -7.10
N TYR A 45 3.57 -9.17 -7.35
CA TYR A 45 4.01 -9.63 -8.67
C TYR A 45 2.90 -9.57 -9.70
N GLU A 46 1.66 -9.91 -9.33
CA GLU A 46 0.50 -9.74 -10.21
C GLU A 46 0.27 -8.26 -10.53
N SER A 47 0.26 -7.41 -9.50
CA SER A 47 -0.05 -5.98 -9.64
C SER A 47 1.01 -5.23 -10.46
N ILE A 48 2.29 -5.56 -10.28
CA ILE A 48 3.37 -4.96 -11.07
C ILE A 48 3.35 -5.47 -12.51
N THR A 49 2.98 -6.72 -12.73
CA THR A 49 2.88 -7.30 -14.07
C THR A 49 1.74 -6.65 -14.86
N GLU A 50 0.56 -6.53 -14.24
CA GLU A 50 -0.60 -5.85 -14.83
C GLU A 50 -0.31 -4.35 -15.04
N GLY A 51 0.19 -3.66 -14.01
CA GLY A 51 0.46 -2.23 -14.05
C GLY A 51 1.59 -1.82 -14.98
N ALA A 52 2.55 -2.72 -15.25
CA ALA A 52 3.64 -2.45 -16.18
C ALA A 52 3.22 -2.53 -17.66
N GLN A 53 2.09 -3.16 -18.00
CA GLN A 53 1.57 -3.22 -19.38
C GLN A 53 2.66 -3.57 -20.42
N ASN A 54 3.45 -4.62 -20.17
CA ASN A 54 4.59 -5.06 -21.00
C ASN A 54 5.83 -4.15 -21.04
N ILE A 55 5.89 -3.05 -20.29
CA ILE A 55 7.08 -2.20 -20.17
C ILE A 55 8.18 -2.92 -19.37
N LEU A 56 7.78 -3.68 -18.35
CA LEU A 56 8.68 -4.34 -17.41
C LEU A 56 8.50 -5.85 -17.52
N LYS A 57 9.41 -6.50 -18.25
CA LYS A 57 9.38 -7.95 -18.52
C LYS A 57 10.35 -8.76 -17.66
N SER A 58 11.36 -8.11 -17.08
CA SER A 58 12.39 -8.79 -16.30
C SER A 58 11.92 -9.06 -14.88
N GLU A 59 11.85 -10.33 -14.51
CA GLU A 59 11.58 -10.78 -13.14
C GLU A 59 12.63 -10.23 -12.16
N GLN A 60 13.89 -10.15 -12.57
CA GLN A 60 14.95 -9.54 -11.77
C GLN A 60 14.65 -8.07 -11.47
N THR A 61 14.09 -7.33 -12.43
CA THR A 61 13.70 -5.93 -12.20
C THR A 61 12.49 -5.85 -11.27
N LYS A 62 11.48 -6.73 -11.41
CA LYS A 62 10.34 -6.78 -10.48
C LYS A 62 10.82 -7.04 -9.05
N ARG A 63 11.72 -8.01 -8.88
CA ARG A 63 12.33 -8.32 -7.58
C ARG A 63 13.04 -7.12 -6.99
N ARG A 64 13.87 -6.43 -7.77
CA ARG A 64 14.56 -5.22 -7.29
C ARG A 64 13.61 -4.08 -6.91
N ILE A 65 12.46 -3.98 -7.56
CA ILE A 65 11.40 -3.02 -7.16
C ILE A 65 10.78 -3.45 -5.83
N LEU A 66 10.47 -4.74 -5.65
CA LEU A 66 9.98 -5.27 -4.37
C LEU A 66 10.98 -4.97 -3.26
N ASP A 67 12.25 -5.27 -3.47
CA ASP A 67 13.33 -5.02 -2.51
C ASP A 67 13.46 -3.52 -2.18
N SER A 68 13.12 -2.61 -3.11
CA SER A 68 13.15 -1.17 -2.83
C SER A 68 11.96 -0.69 -1.98
N LEU A 69 10.86 -1.46 -1.95
CA LEU A 69 9.67 -1.18 -1.13
C LEU A 69 9.75 -1.88 0.24
N GLN A 70 10.36 -3.06 0.29
CA GLN A 70 10.56 -3.88 1.49
C GLN A 70 11.82 -3.43 2.26
N LEU A 71 11.70 -2.32 2.96
CA LEU A 71 12.82 -1.76 3.74
C LEU A 71 12.99 -2.57 5.03
N LYS A 72 14.25 -2.89 5.35
CA LYS A 72 14.61 -3.58 6.60
C LYS A 72 14.77 -2.64 7.79
N GLU A 73 14.99 -1.36 7.53
CA GLU A 73 15.20 -0.33 8.55
C GLU A 73 14.05 0.68 8.52
N LEU A 74 13.65 1.17 9.71
CA LEU A 74 12.62 2.17 9.83
C LEU A 74 13.12 3.51 9.28
N GLU A 75 12.58 3.92 8.13
CA GLU A 75 12.89 5.24 7.58
C GLU A 75 12.12 6.37 8.29
N PRO A 76 12.66 7.60 8.32
CA PRO A 76 11.99 8.76 8.93
C PRO A 76 10.57 9.02 8.41
N ALA A 77 10.27 8.65 7.17
CA ALA A 77 8.93 8.80 6.60
C ALA A 77 7.91 7.84 7.24
N PHE A 78 8.32 6.60 7.54
CA PHE A 78 7.49 5.63 8.24
C PHE A 78 7.39 5.94 9.73
N GLU A 79 8.47 6.41 10.35
CA GLU A 79 8.42 6.92 11.73
C GLU A 79 7.37 8.04 11.86
N LYS A 80 7.40 9.03 10.95
CA LYS A 80 6.39 10.10 10.91
C LYS A 80 4.97 9.58 10.66
N LEU A 81 4.82 8.57 9.80
CA LEU A 81 3.53 7.92 9.54
C LEU A 81 2.98 7.19 10.77
N PHE A 82 3.80 6.47 11.51
CA PHE A 82 3.35 5.65 12.64
C PHE A 82 3.20 6.47 13.93
N LEU A 83 4.11 7.40 14.19
CA LEU A 83 4.10 8.20 15.42
C LEU A 83 3.14 9.39 15.31
N HIS A 84 3.28 10.16 14.23
CA HIS A 84 2.58 11.44 14.03
C HIS A 84 1.45 11.37 13.02
N GLY A 85 1.34 10.25 12.29
CA GLY A 85 0.33 10.07 11.27
C GLY A 85 0.44 11.00 10.07
N GLN A 86 1.63 11.53 9.83
CA GLN A 86 1.86 12.27 8.60
C GLN A 86 1.83 11.29 7.42
N PRO A 87 0.97 11.50 6.41
CA PRO A 87 0.87 10.60 5.28
C PRO A 87 2.19 10.57 4.51
N LEU A 88 2.48 9.44 3.86
CA LEU A 88 3.60 9.37 2.94
C LEU A 88 3.35 10.32 1.76
N ASP A 89 4.44 10.78 1.15
CA ASP A 89 4.38 11.58 -0.07
C ASP A 89 3.56 10.84 -1.15
N ARG A 90 2.68 11.55 -1.86
CA ARG A 90 1.92 10.98 -3.01
C ARG A 90 2.83 10.39 -4.09
N GLN A 91 4.09 10.84 -4.16
CA GLN A 91 5.10 10.32 -5.07
C GLN A 91 5.95 9.20 -4.45
N TYR A 92 5.61 8.67 -3.28
CA TYR A 92 6.39 7.63 -2.59
C TYR A 92 6.72 6.45 -3.52
N PHE A 93 5.71 5.81 -4.12
CA PHE A 93 5.92 4.68 -5.03
C PHE A 93 6.70 5.09 -6.29
N VAL A 94 6.46 6.28 -6.82
CA VAL A 94 7.24 6.80 -7.97
C VAL A 94 8.72 6.93 -7.60
N LYS A 95 9.05 7.46 -6.41
CA LYS A 95 10.43 7.59 -5.93
C LYS A 95 11.07 6.21 -5.79
N ARG A 96 10.38 5.25 -5.15
CA ARG A 96 10.86 3.88 -4.96
C ARG A 96 11.11 3.14 -6.27
N PHE A 97 10.20 3.27 -7.22
CA PHE A 97 10.35 2.66 -8.54
C PHE A 97 11.51 3.33 -9.29
N SER A 98 11.66 4.65 -9.18
CA SER A 98 12.71 5.40 -9.87
C SER A 98 14.14 5.09 -9.40
N ALA A 99 14.30 4.41 -8.26
CA ALA A 99 15.58 3.88 -7.81
C ALA A 99 16.04 2.66 -8.63
N VAL A 100 15.11 2.01 -9.34
CA VAL A 100 15.36 0.77 -10.09
C VAL A 100 15.15 0.95 -11.60
N ILE A 101 14.17 1.77 -11.98
CA ILE A 101 13.80 2.03 -13.38
C ILE A 101 13.82 3.54 -13.68
N SER A 102 13.76 3.90 -14.97
CA SER A 102 13.74 5.31 -15.37
C SER A 102 12.57 6.07 -14.73
N LYS A 103 12.77 7.33 -14.36
CA LYS A 103 11.72 8.20 -13.79
C LYS A 103 10.47 8.28 -14.68
N LYS A 104 10.65 8.23 -16.00
CA LYS A 104 9.54 8.19 -16.98
C LYS A 104 8.68 6.94 -16.80
N ASN A 105 9.31 5.77 -16.70
CA ASN A 105 8.59 4.51 -16.50
C ASN A 105 8.00 4.44 -15.08
N ALA A 106 8.72 4.89 -14.06
CA ALA A 106 8.21 4.94 -12.69
C ALA A 106 6.92 5.77 -12.57
N LYS A 107 6.87 6.95 -13.19
CA LYS A 107 5.65 7.79 -13.22
C LYS A 107 4.47 7.13 -13.92
N LYS A 108 4.71 6.27 -14.90
CA LYS A 108 3.66 5.55 -15.64
C LYS A 108 3.19 4.31 -14.87
N ILE A 109 4.12 3.54 -14.32
CA ILE A 109 3.83 2.21 -13.74
C ILE A 109 3.32 2.33 -12.30
N ALA A 110 3.89 3.20 -11.46
CA ALA A 110 3.56 3.25 -10.03
C ALA A 110 2.07 3.51 -9.73
N PRO A 111 1.37 4.44 -10.42
CA PRO A 111 -0.06 4.65 -10.18
C PRO A 111 -0.91 3.43 -10.60
N LEU A 112 -0.55 2.79 -11.71
CA LEU A 112 -1.25 1.58 -12.18
C LEU A 112 -1.02 0.42 -11.22
N PHE A 113 0.22 0.21 -10.79
CA PHE A 113 0.58 -0.76 -9.75
C PHE A 113 -0.29 -0.58 -8.51
N LEU A 114 -0.41 0.64 -7.98
CA LEU A 114 -1.23 0.91 -6.79
C LEU A 114 -2.71 0.57 -7.02
N ALA A 115 -3.26 0.94 -8.18
CA ALA A 115 -4.65 0.63 -8.52
C ALA A 115 -4.89 -0.89 -8.59
N HIS A 116 -4.00 -1.64 -9.23
CA HIS A 116 -4.09 -3.10 -9.29
C HIS A 116 -3.92 -3.74 -7.91
N PHE A 117 -2.96 -3.28 -7.11
CA PHE A 117 -2.71 -3.81 -5.76
C PHE A 117 -3.93 -3.67 -4.86
N ARG A 118 -4.56 -2.49 -4.88
CA ARG A 118 -5.81 -2.24 -4.14
C ARG A 118 -6.92 -3.14 -4.59
N LYS A 119 -7.11 -3.30 -5.90
CA LYS A 119 -8.14 -4.18 -6.46
C LYS A 119 -7.93 -5.63 -6.04
N LYS A 120 -6.68 -6.10 -5.98
CA LYS A 120 -6.35 -7.46 -5.55
C LYS A 120 -6.61 -7.67 -4.06
N ILE A 121 -6.24 -6.71 -3.20
CA ILE A 121 -6.62 -6.75 -1.79
C ILE A 121 -8.16 -6.78 -1.67
N ALA A 122 -8.86 -5.86 -2.35
CA ALA A 122 -10.31 -5.73 -2.29
C ALA A 122 -11.06 -6.98 -2.79
N ALA A 123 -10.45 -7.79 -3.66
CA ALA A 123 -11.05 -9.03 -4.14
C ALA A 123 -11.05 -10.14 -3.08
N ASP A 124 -10.23 -10.02 -2.04
CA ASP A 124 -10.18 -10.93 -0.90
C ASP A 124 -10.68 -10.22 0.37
N ASP A 125 -11.93 -10.49 0.75
CA ASP A 125 -12.56 -9.89 1.93
C ASP A 125 -11.82 -10.25 3.23
N ALA A 126 -11.34 -11.49 3.34
CA ALA A 126 -10.63 -11.95 4.54
C ALA A 126 -9.28 -11.23 4.68
N LEU A 127 -8.53 -11.09 3.58
CA LEU A 127 -7.28 -10.34 3.56
C LEU A 127 -7.51 -8.84 3.81
N SER A 128 -8.50 -8.24 3.14
CA SER A 128 -8.89 -6.84 3.34
C SER A 128 -9.17 -6.56 4.81
N LYS A 129 -9.98 -7.41 5.45
CA LYS A 129 -10.30 -7.33 6.88
C LYS A 129 -9.04 -7.42 7.74
N ARG A 130 -8.15 -8.39 7.50
CA ARG A 130 -6.91 -8.55 8.28
C ARG A 130 -6.01 -7.33 8.17
N ILE A 131 -5.82 -6.80 6.96
CA ILE A 131 -5.00 -5.62 6.72
C ILE A 131 -5.59 -4.41 7.45
N VAL A 132 -6.89 -4.12 7.27
CA VAL A 132 -7.53 -2.98 7.94
C VAL A 132 -7.47 -3.13 9.46
N MET A 133 -7.72 -4.33 9.99
CA MET A 133 -7.63 -4.60 11.43
C MET A 133 -6.22 -4.40 11.98
N LYS A 134 -5.19 -4.81 11.24
CA LYS A 134 -3.78 -4.57 11.62
C LYS A 134 -3.48 -3.07 11.75
N TYR A 135 -3.97 -2.26 10.83
CA TYR A 135 -3.72 -0.81 10.83
C TYR A 135 -4.79 0.02 11.54
N ARG A 136 -5.82 -0.63 12.12
CA ARG A 136 -6.98 0.01 12.75
C ARG A 136 -6.59 1.08 13.77
N LYS A 137 -5.61 0.80 14.63
CA LYS A 137 -5.11 1.76 15.63
C LYS A 137 -4.57 3.07 15.03
N TYR A 138 -4.10 3.04 13.78
CA TYR A 138 -3.63 4.24 13.08
C TYR A 138 -4.77 4.97 12.36
N LEU A 139 -5.78 4.22 11.92
CA LEU A 139 -6.99 4.72 11.27
C LEU A 139 -7.92 5.43 12.27
N GLU A 140 -8.18 4.83 13.43
CA GLU A 140 -9.16 5.34 14.41
C GLU A 140 -8.65 6.53 15.22
N ASN A 141 -7.34 6.61 15.47
CA ASN A 141 -6.78 7.71 16.26
C ASN A 141 -6.66 9.02 15.48
N GLY A 142 -7.21 9.11 14.27
CA GLY A 142 -7.11 10.29 13.39
C GLY A 142 -5.66 10.68 13.07
N LYS A 143 -4.70 9.77 13.32
CA LYS A 143 -3.28 10.04 13.14
C LYS A 143 -3.04 10.35 11.68
N TRP A 144 -3.52 9.47 10.80
CA TRP A 144 -3.38 9.66 9.36
C TRP A 144 -4.28 10.82 8.96
N GLN A 145 -3.70 12.00 8.73
CA GLN A 145 -4.44 13.23 8.48
C GLN A 145 -5.25 13.10 7.18
N LEU A 146 -6.56 12.88 7.32
CA LEU A 146 -7.51 12.82 6.21
C LEU A 146 -8.34 14.09 6.12
N ASN A 147 -8.80 14.41 4.92
CA ASN A 147 -9.78 15.46 4.73
C ASN A 147 -11.16 15.00 5.26
N GLY A 148 -12.08 15.93 5.50
CA GLY A 148 -13.37 15.66 6.14
C GLY A 148 -14.21 14.59 5.43
N ASP A 149 -14.18 14.55 4.10
CA ASP A 149 -14.92 13.56 3.31
C ASP A 149 -14.33 12.14 3.46
N ALA A 150 -13.00 12.00 3.41
CA ALA A 150 -12.33 10.71 3.61
C ALA A 150 -12.43 10.23 5.06
N MET A 151 -12.44 11.13 6.05
CA MET A 151 -12.73 10.78 7.44
C MET A 151 -14.15 10.21 7.58
N SER A 152 -15.14 10.89 7.01
CA SER A 152 -16.55 10.47 7.09
C SER A 152 -16.77 9.10 6.43
N GLU A 153 -16.15 8.87 5.27
CA GLU A 153 -16.22 7.57 4.60
C GLU A 153 -15.48 6.47 5.39
N LEU A 154 -14.32 6.79 5.96
CA LEU A 154 -13.58 5.87 6.80
C LEU A 154 -14.40 5.47 8.04
N GLU A 155 -15.02 6.43 8.73
CA GLU A 155 -15.88 6.18 9.89
C GLU A 155 -17.08 5.30 9.52
N MET A 156 -17.76 5.59 8.42
CA MET A 156 -18.86 4.76 7.92
C MET A 156 -18.41 3.32 7.64
N ILE A 157 -17.25 3.14 7.01
CA ILE A 157 -16.72 1.81 6.70
C ILE A 157 -16.33 1.05 7.96
N LEU A 158 -15.74 1.73 8.96
CA LEU A 158 -15.27 1.11 10.21
C LEU A 158 -16.39 0.85 11.24
N THR A 159 -17.55 1.49 11.10
CA THR A 159 -18.70 1.33 12.03
C THR A 159 -19.83 0.45 11.48
N ALA A 160 -19.91 0.28 10.15
CA ALA A 160 -20.80 -0.69 9.49
C ALA A 160 -20.37 -2.14 9.73
#